data_AF-A0AA87K429-F1
#
_entry.id   AF-A0AA87K429-F1
#
_cell.length_a   1.000
_cell.length_b   1.000
_cell.length_c   1.000
_cell.angle_alpha   90.00
_cell.angle_beta   90.00
_cell.angle_gamma   90.00
#
_symmetry.space_group_name_H-M   'P 1'
#
loop_
_entity.id
_entity.type
_entity.pdbx_description
1 polymer ?
#
loop_
_entity_poly.entity_id
_entity_poly.type
_entity_poly.pdbx_seq_one_letter_code
_entity_poly.pdbx_strand_id
1 'polypeptide(L)' 'MFNGLEEDPKDQFTAVFSEGHEEGVLVKDIPFHSMCEHHLVPFYGIAHVAYIPSKGRVTGLSKLARAVEVASRRPQL' A
#
# COMPACT_ATOMS: atom_id res chain seq x y z
N MET A 1 7.13 14.21 4.21
CA MET A 1 7.83 13.09 3.55
C MET A 1 8.09 11.91 4.50
N PHE A 2 8.24 12.11 5.82
CA PHE A 2 8.61 11.04 6.76
C PHE A 2 7.56 10.69 7.84
N ASN A 3 6.31 11.13 7.70
CA ASN A 3 5.25 10.78 8.67
C ASN A 3 4.97 9.26 8.72
N GLY A 4 5.36 8.49 7.70
CA GLY A 4 5.28 7.03 7.74
C GLY A 4 6.18 6.38 8.80
N LEU A 5 7.11 7.12 9.43
CA LEU A 5 7.87 6.61 10.58
C LEU A 5 6.99 6.41 11.82
N GLU A 6 5.91 7.15 11.94
CA GLU A 6 5.00 7.13 13.10
C GLU A 6 3.71 6.33 12.83
N GLU A 7 3.60 5.73 11.64
CA GLU A 7 2.40 5.05 11.16
C GLU A 7 2.75 3.61 10.71
N ASP A 8 1.97 2.61 11.16
CA ASP A 8 2.05 1.24 10.64
C ASP A 8 1.14 1.11 9.39
N PRO A 9 1.67 0.74 8.21
CA PRO A 9 0.86 0.48 7.03
C PRO A 9 -0.27 -0.55 7.27
N LYS A 10 -0.08 -1.47 8.24
CA LYS A 10 -1.09 -2.49 8.59
C LYS A 10 -2.38 -1.88 9.11
N ASP A 11 -2.30 -0.72 9.76
CA ASP A 11 -3.47 -0.03 10.32
C ASP A 11 -4.40 0.51 9.23
N GLN A 12 -3.98 0.49 7.97
CA GLN A 12 -4.83 0.90 6.85
C GLN A 12 -5.88 -0.17 6.50
N PHE A 13 -5.65 -1.45 6.82
CA PHE A 13 -6.51 -2.58 6.41
C PHE A 13 -7.76 -2.79 7.30
N THR A 14 -8.35 -1.71 7.82
CA THR A 14 -9.50 -1.78 8.73
C THR A 14 -10.84 -2.13 8.08
N ALA A 15 -10.99 -1.88 6.77
CA ALA A 15 -12.18 -2.22 6.02
C ALA A 15 -11.94 -3.54 5.28
N VAL A 16 -12.46 -4.63 5.85
CA VAL A 16 -12.45 -5.96 5.25
C VAL A 16 -13.89 -6.37 4.97
N PHE A 17 -14.21 -6.50 3.69
CA PHE A 17 -15.50 -6.97 3.23
C PHE A 17 -15.41 -8.47 2.98
N SER A 18 -16.45 -9.20 3.37
CA SER A 18 -16.65 -10.59 3.00
C SER A 18 -17.64 -10.63 1.85
N GLU A 19 -17.13 -10.39 0.65
CA GLU A 19 -17.84 -10.76 -0.57
C GLU A 19 -17.36 -12.17 -0.91
N GLY A 20 -18.22 -13.05 -1.44
CA GLY A 20 -17.83 -14.40 -1.87
C GLY A 20 -16.86 -14.43 -3.06
N HIS A 21 -16.02 -13.40 -3.20
CA HIS A 21 -15.00 -13.22 -4.21
C HIS A 21 -13.76 -14.04 -3.85
N GLU A 22 -13.55 -15.13 -4.57
CA GLU A 22 -12.31 -15.92 -4.58
C GLU A 22 -11.45 -15.62 -5.83
N GLU A 23 -11.82 -14.57 -6.57
CA GLU A 23 -11.10 -14.12 -7.78
C GLU A 23 -9.97 -13.14 -7.44
N GLY A 24 -8.97 -13.05 -8.32
CA GLY A 24 -7.83 -12.17 -8.13
C GLY A 24 -8.23 -10.69 -8.14
N VAL A 25 -7.77 -9.95 -7.14
CA VAL A 25 -7.91 -8.49 -7.05
C VAL A 25 -6.61 -7.84 -7.51
N LEU A 26 -6.70 -6.89 -8.44
CA LEU A 26 -5.58 -6.10 -8.95
C LEU A 26 -5.88 -4.61 -8.80
N VAL A 27 -4.98 -3.91 -8.12
CA VAL A 27 -4.92 -2.44 -8.09
C VAL A 27 -3.65 -2.02 -8.80
N LYS A 28 -3.80 -1.32 -9.91
CA LYS A 28 -2.69 -0.83 -10.72
C LYS A 28 -2.57 0.69 -10.65
N ASP A 29 -1.44 1.19 -11.12
CA ASP A 29 -1.22 2.61 -11.33
C ASP A 29 -1.29 3.44 -10.04
N ILE A 30 -0.79 2.88 -8.92
CA ILE A 30 -0.69 3.61 -7.64
C ILE A 30 0.59 4.46 -7.66
N PRO A 31 0.51 5.79 -7.83
CA PRO A 31 1.70 6.63 -7.78
C PRO A 31 2.25 6.65 -6.35
N PHE A 32 3.57 6.60 -6.22
CA PHE A 32 4.23 6.76 -4.93
C PHE A 32 5.51 7.59 -5.04
N HIS A 33 5.87 8.20 -3.92
CA HIS A 33 7.08 8.99 -3.74
C HIS A 33 7.74 8.56 -2.44
N SER A 34 9.05 8.38 -2.46
CA SER A 34 9.84 7.99 -1.30
C SER A 34 11.22 8.63 -1.35
N MET A 35 12.06 8.31 -0.38
CA MET A 35 13.40 8.86 -0.25
C MET A 35 14.39 7.72 -0.09
N CYS A 36 15.44 7.69 -0.91
CA CYS A 36 16.49 6.67 -0.78
C CYS A 36 17.20 6.85 0.55
N GLU A 37 17.28 5.79 1.36
CA GLU A 37 17.91 5.87 2.69
C GLU A 37 19.42 6.13 2.64
N HIS A 38 20.08 5.69 1.58
CA HIS A 38 21.52 5.84 1.41
C HIS A 38 21.95 7.30 1.15
N HIS A 39 21.11 8.06 0.44
CA HIS A 39 21.50 9.37 -0.10
C HIS A 39 20.54 10.50 0.31
N LEU A 40 19.41 10.15 0.90
CA LEU A 40 18.31 11.08 1.19
C LEU A 40 17.83 11.85 -0.04
N VAL A 41 17.90 11.20 -1.20
CA VAL A 41 17.44 11.73 -2.50
C VAL A 41 16.06 11.15 -2.81
N PRO A 42 15.09 11.97 -3.30
CA PRO A 42 13.79 11.47 -3.68
C PRO A 42 13.84 10.46 -4.83
N PHE A 43 12.99 9.45 -4.75
CA PHE A 43 12.62 8.61 -5.89
C PHE A 43 11.11 8.45 -5.95
N TYR A 44 10.59 8.13 -7.12
CA TYR A 44 9.17 8.03 -7.38
C TYR A 44 8.89 6.98 -8.45
N GLY A 45 7.67 6.46 -8.44
CA GLY A 45 7.28 5.41 -9.37
C GLY A 45 5.82 5.06 -9.25
N ILE A 46 5.49 3.89 -9.81
CA ILE A 46 4.16 3.33 -9.83
C ILE A 46 4.21 1.96 -9.16
N ALA A 47 3.31 1.72 -8.22
CA ALA A 47 3.10 0.43 -7.59
C ALA A 47 1.86 -0.26 -8.17
N HIS A 48 1.96 -1.57 -8.34
CA HIS A 48 0.86 -2.45 -8.69
C HIS A 48 0.74 -3.51 -7.59
N VAL A 49 -0.45 -3.68 -7.03
CA VAL A 49 -0.72 -4.62 -5.94
C VAL A 49 -1.76 -5.62 -6.42
N ALA A 50 -1.41 -6.90 -6.37
CA ALA A 50 -2.31 -8.00 -6.69
C ALA A 50 -2.36 -9.00 -5.53
N TYR A 51 -3.55 -9.51 -5.23
CA TYR A 51 -3.73 -10.58 -4.25
C TYR A 51 -4.98 -11.41 -4.56
N ILE A 52 -4.99 -12.65 -4.07
CA ILE A 52 -6.18 -13.51 -4.10
C ILE A 52 -6.80 -13.47 -2.69
N PRO A 53 -8.09 -13.08 -2.56
CA PRO A 53 -8.76 -13.07 -1.27
C PRO A 53 -8.78 -14.45 -0.62
N SER A 54 -8.57 -14.49 0.70
CA SER A 54 -8.72 -15.71 1.50
C SER A 54 -9.97 -15.59 2.36
N LYS A 55 -10.86 -16.59 2.28
CA LYS A 55 -12.16 -16.60 2.99
C LYS A 55 -13.03 -15.39 2.62
N GLY A 56 -13.00 -14.99 1.35
CA GLY A 56 -13.73 -13.83 0.84
C GLY A 56 -13.29 -12.47 1.39
N ARG A 57 -12.18 -12.39 2.14
CA ARG A 57 -11.71 -11.14 2.76
C ARG A 57 -11.07 -10.23 1.72
N VAL A 58 -11.79 -9.17 1.35
CA VAL A 58 -11.37 -8.13 0.42
C VAL A 58 -11.14 -6.84 1.20
N THR A 59 -10.02 -6.15 0.96
CA THR A 59 -9.81 -4.81 1.53
C THR A 59 -10.27 -3.74 0.55
N GLY A 60 -10.71 -2.59 1.07
CA GLY A 60 -11.08 -1.46 0.21
C GLY A 60 -9.89 -0.99 -0.64
N LEU A 61 -10.12 -0.71 -1.93
CA LEU A 61 -9.07 -0.29 -2.88
C LEU A 61 -8.28 0.94 -2.38
N SER A 62 -8.97 1.90 -1.76
CA SER A 62 -8.33 3.10 -1.19
C SER A 62 -7.43 2.81 0.02
N LYS A 63 -7.62 1.66 0.70
CA LYS A 63 -6.77 1.22 1.81
C LYS A 63 -5.43 0.67 1.30
N LEU A 64 -5.43 -0.01 0.16
CA LEU A 64 -4.19 -0.45 -0.50
C LEU A 64 -3.33 0.74 -0.91
N ALA A 65 -3.92 1.75 -1.54
CA ALA A 65 -3.21 2.98 -1.90
C ALA A 65 -2.63 3.70 -0.66
N ARG A 66 -3.41 3.81 0.43
CA ARG A 66 -2.92 4.38 1.69
C ARG A 66 -1.82 3.55 2.33
N ALA A 67 -1.88 2.22 2.29
CA ALA A 67 -0.81 1.37 2.81
C ALA A 67 0.50 1.60 2.03
N VAL A 68 0.44 1.72 0.70
CA VAL A 68 1.58 2.09 -0.14
C VAL A 68 2.13 3.47 0.24
N GLU A 69 1.25 4.45 0.46
CA GLU A 69 1.63 5.79 0.89
C GLU A 69 2.37 5.78 2.24
N VAL A 70 1.79 5.15 3.26
CA VAL A 70 2.40 5.02 4.60
C VAL A 70 3.72 4.27 4.55
N ALA A 71 3.81 3.21 3.75
CA ALA A 71 5.04 2.48 3.53
C ALA A 71 6.11 3.35 2.86
N SER A 72 5.74 4.19 1.89
CA SER A 72 6.66 5.00 1.09
C SER A 72 7.15 6.26 1.79
N ARG A 73 6.40 6.78 2.78
CA ARG A 73 6.74 8.02 3.50
C ARG A 73 7.77 7.82 4.62
N ARG A 74 8.90 7.19 4.31
CA ARG A 74 10.08 6.97 5.16
C ARG A 74 11.33 6.80 4.26
N PRO A 75 12.56 6.87 4.79
CA PRO A 75 13.74 6.40 4.05
C PRO A 75 13.57 4.93 3.65
N GLN A 76 13.84 4.61 2.39
CA GLN A 76 13.60 3.31 1.77
C GLN A 76 14.74 2.89 0.85
N LEU A 77 14.78 1.60 0.55
CA LEU A 77 15.66 0.97 -0.44
C LEU A 77 15.11 1.07 -1.86
#